data_AF-A0AAE4E003-F1
#
_entry.id   AF-A0AAE4E003-F1
#
_cell.length_a   1.000
_cell.length_b   1.000
_cell.length_c   1.000
_cell.angle_alpha   90.00
_cell.angle_beta   90.00
_cell.angle_gamma   90.00
#
_symmetry.space_group_name_H-M   'P 1'
#
loop_
_entity.id
_entity.type
_entity.pdbx_description
1 polymer ?
#
loop_
_entity_poly.entity_id
_entity_poly.type
_entity_poly.pdbx_seq_one_letter_code
_entity_poly.pdbx_strand_id
1 'polypeptide(L)' 'MRDPICLEQAEYKSALASSLYETILEKASAECSETLLNLISIACDFNQEIHRALVAELHMGETK' A
#
# COMPACT_ATOMS: atom_id res chain seq x y z
N MET A 1 9.79 13.86 -13.71
CA MET A 1 8.74 13.87 -12.68
C MET A 1 7.59 13.06 -13.26
N ARG A 2 7.06 12.05 -12.57
CA ARG A 2 5.89 11.32 -13.08
C ARG A 2 4.70 12.28 -13.09
N ASP A 3 3.81 12.12 -14.07
CA ASP A 3 2.55 12.83 -14.08
C ASP A 3 1.76 12.54 -12.80
N PRO A 4 1.12 13.54 -12.19
CA PRO A 4 0.28 13.34 -11.03
C PRO A 4 -0.88 12.42 -11.40
N ILE A 5 -1.23 11.52 -10.48
CA ILE A 5 -2.42 10.66 -10.57
C ILE A 5 -3.54 11.27 -9.73
N CYS A 6 -4.80 10.99 -10.08
CA CYS A 6 -5.93 11.40 -9.25
C CYS A 6 -6.03 10.56 -7.97
N LEU A 7 -6.79 11.04 -7.00
CA LEU A 7 -6.91 10.40 -5.67
C LEU A 7 -7.53 9.00 -5.76
N GLU A 8 -8.50 8.79 -6.63
CA GLU A 8 -9.14 7.49 -6.85
C GLU A 8 -8.14 6.48 -7.43
N GLN A 9 -7.28 6.93 -8.36
CA GLN A 9 -6.23 6.08 -8.90
C GLN A 9 -5.15 5.78 -7.85
N ALA A 10 -4.83 6.74 -6.98
CA ALA A 10 -3.89 6.54 -5.89
C ALA A 10 -4.43 5.53 -4.88
N GLU A 11 -5.70 5.66 -4.46
CA GLU A 11 -6.37 4.75 -3.54
C GLU A 11 -6.40 3.33 -4.13
N TYR A 12 -6.87 3.18 -5.36
CA TYR A 12 -6.94 1.88 -6.03
C TYR A 12 -5.55 1.21 -6.13
N LYS A 13 -4.51 1.98 -6.48
CA LYS A 13 -3.13 1.46 -6.54
C LYS A 13 -2.60 1.06 -5.17
N SER A 14 -2.90 1.83 -4.12
CA SER A 14 -2.50 1.48 -2.76
C SER A 14 -3.23 0.24 -2.24
N ALA A 15 -4.50 0.04 -2.61
CA ALA A 15 -5.25 -1.19 -2.32
C ALA A 15 -4.62 -2.40 -3.04
N LEU A 16 -4.30 -2.27 -4.33
CA LEU A 16 -3.59 -3.32 -5.08
C LEU A 16 -2.22 -3.65 -4.47
N ALA A 17 -1.49 -2.63 -4.02
CA ALA A 17 -0.19 -2.83 -3.38
C ALA A 17 -0.34 -3.63 -2.08
N SER A 18 -1.40 -3.44 -1.29
CA SER A 18 -1.68 -4.26 -0.10
C SER A 18 -1.80 -5.75 -0.46
N SER A 19 -2.61 -6.10 -1.46
CA SER A 19 -2.74 -7.49 -1.92
C SER A 19 -1.44 -8.07 -2.48
N LEU A 20 -0.64 -7.23 -3.14
CA LEU A 20 0.69 -7.62 -3.63
C LEU A 20 1.64 -7.92 -2.47
N TYR A 21 1.69 -7.07 -1.43
CA TYR A 21 2.53 -7.30 -0.25
C TYR A 21 2.15 -8.57 0.48
N GLU A 22 0.86 -8.89 0.61
CA GLU A 22 0.41 -10.18 1.18
C GLU A 22 0.98 -11.36 0.39
N THR A 23 0.88 -11.32 -0.94
CA THR A 23 1.41 -12.38 -1.81
C THR A 23 2.94 -12.48 -1.72
N ILE A 24 3.63 -11.34 -1.64
CA ILE A 24 5.09 -11.29 -1.50
C ILE A 24 5.49 -11.87 -0.14
N LEU A 25 4.82 -11.49 0.95
CA LEU A 25 5.11 -11.99 2.30
C LEU A 25 4.89 -13.50 2.39
N GLU A 26 3.80 -14.01 1.82
CA GLU A 26 3.53 -15.45 1.77
C GLU A 26 4.70 -16.21 1.12
N LYS A 27 5.15 -15.75 -0.06
CA LYS A 27 6.28 -16.37 -0.78
C LYS A 27 7.61 -16.18 -0.06
N ALA A 28 7.88 -14.98 0.41
CA ALA A 28 9.15 -14.65 1.06
C ALA A 28 9.33 -15.37 2.39
N SER A 29 8.24 -15.64 3.13
CA SER A 29 8.29 -16.30 4.44
C SER A 29 8.97 -17.68 4.42
N ALA A 30 8.94 -18.37 3.28
CA ALA A 30 9.56 -19.68 3.11
C ALA A 30 11.01 -19.63 2.57
N GLU A 31 11.40 -18.54 1.92
CA GLU A 31 12.60 -18.49 1.07
C GLU A 31 13.61 -17.41 1.48
N CYS A 32 13.20 -16.41 2.28
CA CYS A 32 13.96 -15.19 2.51
C CYS A 32 14.46 -15.06 3.96
N SER A 33 15.48 -14.21 4.15
CA SER A 33 16.00 -13.87 5.47
C SER A 33 15.03 -13.00 6.25
N GLU A 34 15.11 -13.06 7.58
CA GLU A 34 14.33 -12.21 8.49
C GLU A 34 14.51 -10.72 8.19
N THR A 35 15.72 -10.29 7.86
CA THR A 35 15.99 -8.90 7.46
C THR A 35 15.18 -8.48 6.24
N LEU A 36 15.04 -9.34 5.23
CA LEU A 36 14.25 -9.02 4.05
C LEU A 36 12.75 -8.99 4.38
N LEU A 37 12.27 -9.91 5.22
CA LEU A 37 10.89 -9.89 5.71
C LEU A 37 10.58 -8.59 6.45
N ASN A 38 11.49 -8.14 7.32
CA ASN A 38 11.33 -6.87 8.04
C ASN A 38 11.24 -5.67 7.08
N LEU A 39 12.06 -5.63 6.02
CA LEU A 39 11.99 -4.58 5.01
C LEU A 39 10.68 -4.59 4.23
N ILE A 40 10.15 -5.77 3.89
CA ILE A 40 8.85 -5.92 3.23
C ILE A 40 7.72 -5.45 4.16
N SER A 41 7.77 -5.81 5.44
CA SER A 41 6.80 -5.35 6.44
C SER A 41 6.78 -3.82 6.55
N ILE A 42 7.95 -3.17 6.62
CA ILE A 42 8.03 -1.69 6.65
C ILE A 42 7.40 -1.07 5.39
N ALA A 43 7.63 -1.67 4.22
CA ALA A 43 7.03 -1.18 2.98
C ALA A 43 5.49 -1.36 2.96
N CYS A 44 5.00 -2.46 3.55
CA CYS A 44 3.57 -2.70 3.74
C CYS A 44 2.94 -1.67 4.69
N ASP A 45 3.61 -1.37 5.81
CA ASP A 45 3.15 -0.38 6.79
C ASP A 45 2.99 1.00 6.16
N PHE A 46 3.99 1.46 5.39
CA PHE A 46 3.89 2.74 4.66
C PHE A 46 2.73 2.74 3.66
N ASN A 47 2.54 1.63 2.92
CA ASN A 47 1.42 1.54 2.00
C ASN A 47 0.06 1.59 2.73
N GLN A 48 -0.07 0.95 3.89
CA GLN A 48 -1.28 1.04 4.70
C GLN A 48 -1.53 2.45 5.21
N GLU A 49 -0.50 3.16 5.66
CA GLU A 49 -0.63 4.55 6.11
C GLU A 49 -1.11 5.45 4.97
N ILE A 50 -0.49 5.34 3.80
CA ILE A 50 -0.88 6.07 2.59
C ILE A 50 -2.31 5.72 2.17
N HIS A 51 -2.66 4.43 2.14
CA HIS A 51 -3.99 3.97 1.78
C HIS A 51 -5.05 4.54 2.72
N ARG A 52 -4.82 4.49 4.05
CA ARG A 52 -5.74 5.06 5.04
C ARG A 52 -5.93 6.56 4.86
N ALA A 53 -4.85 7.29 4.59
CA ALA A 53 -4.92 8.72 4.31
C ALA A 53 -5.75 9.00 3.04
N LEU A 54 -5.52 8.25 1.96
CA LEU A 54 -6.28 8.37 0.71
C LEU A 54 -7.76 8.08 0.90
N VAL A 55 -8.09 7.02 1.62
CA VAL A 55 -9.46 6.64 1.97
C VAL A 55 -10.14 7.73 2.80
N ALA A 56 -9.44 8.34 3.75
CA ALA A 56 -9.97 9.44 4.54
C ALA A 56 -10.30 10.67 3.67
N GLU A 57 -9.39 11.04 2.77
CA GLU A 57 -9.59 12.17 1.84
C GLU A 57 -10.77 11.94 0.88
N LEU A 58 -10.90 10.73 0.32
CA LEU A 58 -11.99 10.40 -0.60
C LEU A 58 -13.37 10.45 0.10
N HIS A 59 -13.49 9.91 1.31
CA HIS A 59 -14.75 9.97 2.07
C HIS A 59 -15.11 11.39 2.52
N MET A 60 -14.12 12.27 2.76
CA MET A 60 -14.36 13.69 3.05
C MET A 60 -14.82 14.48 1.81
N GLY A 61 -14.49 14.02 0.60
CA GLY A 61 -14.95 14.60 -0.66
C GLY A 61 -16.43 14.34 -0.97
N GLU A 62 -16.99 13.24 -0.46
CA GLU A 62 -18.39 12.83 -0.69
C GLU A 62 -19.41 13.54 0.22
N THR A 63 -18.94 14.22 1.28
CA THR A 63 -19.79 14.90 2.29
C THR A 63 -19.96 16.40 2.06
N LYS A 64 -19.53 16.93 0.90
CA LYS A 64 -19.70 18.34 0.48
C LYS A 64 -20.66 18.47 -0.69
#